data_AF-A0A3A8J054-F1
#
_entry.id   AF-A0A3A8J054-F1
#
_cell.length_a   1.000
_cell.length_b   1.000
_cell.length_c   1.000
_cell.angle_alpha   90.00
_cell.angle_beta   90.00
_cell.angle_gamma   90.00
#
_symmetry.space_group_name_H-M   'P 1'
#
loop_
_entity.id
_entity.type
_entity.pdbx_description
1 polymer ?
#
loop_
_entity_poly.entity_id
_entity_poly.type
_entity_poly.pdbx_seq_one_letter_code
_entity_poly.pdbx_strand_id
1 'polypeptide(L)'
;PPPELPMPSYPAVETFIEKASADDVQVLFAPVKEGLAALKGPRAETGKKAQAAIARAEELLTMLVDVREKLVAESKQPKGRK
;
A
#
# COMPACT_ATOMS: atom_id res chain seq x y z
N PRO A 1 -14.30 12.63 -28.24
CA PRO A 1 -13.67 11.97 -27.06
C PRO A 1 -14.29 12.51 -25.76
N PRO A 2 -14.68 11.65 -24.81
CA PRO A 2 -15.05 12.12 -23.49
C PRO A 2 -13.84 12.83 -22.84
N PRO A 3 -14.05 13.92 -22.07
CA PRO A 3 -12.97 14.59 -21.37
C PRO A 3 -12.33 13.62 -20.37
N GLU A 4 -11.00 13.49 -20.42
CA GLU A 4 -10.25 12.74 -19.42
C GLU A 4 -10.47 13.41 -18.06
N LEU A 5 -10.92 12.64 -17.08
CA LEU A 5 -11.01 13.11 -15.72
C LEU A 5 -9.59 13.46 -15.24
N PRO A 6 -9.42 14.53 -14.45
CA PRO A 6 -8.13 14.86 -13.89
C PRO A 6 -7.60 13.66 -13.11
N MET A 7 -6.38 13.24 -13.45
CA MET A 7 -5.74 12.12 -12.79
C MET A 7 -5.48 12.53 -11.32
N PRO A 8 -6.02 11.81 -10.34
CA PRO A 8 -5.82 12.16 -8.95
C PRO A 8 -4.34 11.96 -8.59
N SER A 9 -3.74 12.95 -7.90
CA SER A 9 -2.37 12.87 -7.40
C SER A 9 -2.38 12.70 -5.89
N TYR A 10 -1.52 11.81 -5.39
CA TYR A 10 -1.35 11.50 -3.98
C TYR A 10 0.14 11.56 -3.61
N PRO A 11 0.73 12.77 -3.49
CA PRO A 11 2.19 12.95 -3.43
C PRO A 11 2.86 12.16 -2.29
N ALA A 12 2.21 12.03 -1.14
CA ALA A 12 2.74 11.29 0.00
C ALA A 12 2.79 9.77 -0.27
N VAL A 13 1.75 9.23 -0.93
CA VAL A 13 1.66 7.81 -1.28
C VAL A 13 2.66 7.49 -2.39
N GLU A 14 2.73 8.36 -3.41
CA GLU A 14 3.69 8.27 -4.50
C GLU A 14 5.14 8.27 -3.97
N THR A 15 5.50 9.26 -3.14
CA THR A 15 6.84 9.37 -2.54
C THR A 15 7.19 8.16 -1.68
N PHE A 16 6.22 7.59 -0.97
CA PHE A 16 6.43 6.38 -0.19
C PHE A 16 6.73 5.18 -1.08
N ILE A 17 5.89 4.91 -2.08
CA ILE A 17 6.05 3.77 -3.02
C ILE A 17 7.39 3.84 -3.78
N GLU A 18 7.87 5.05 -4.08
CA GLU A 18 9.15 5.24 -4.77
C GLU A 18 10.36 4.73 -3.96
N LYS A 19 10.26 4.60 -2.64
CA LYS A 19 11.40 4.33 -1.76
C LYS A 19 11.21 3.09 -0.88
N ALA A 20 9.97 2.74 -0.58
CA ALA A 20 9.61 1.65 0.30
C ALA A 20 9.81 0.28 -0.36
N SER A 21 10.08 -0.70 0.49
CA SER A 21 9.95 -2.14 0.23
C SER A 21 8.64 -2.70 0.77
N ALA A 22 8.29 -3.94 0.43
CA ALA A 22 7.13 -4.63 0.99
C ALA A 22 7.22 -4.77 2.53
N ASP A 23 8.44 -4.91 3.07
CA ASP A 23 8.66 -4.99 4.52
C ASP A 23 8.38 -3.64 5.20
N ASP A 24 8.73 -2.53 4.56
CA ASP A 24 8.43 -1.18 5.08
C ASP A 24 6.91 -0.94 5.19
N VAL A 25 6.12 -1.52 4.28
CA VAL A 25 4.66 -1.48 4.35
C VAL A 25 4.16 -2.21 5.60
N GLN A 26 4.67 -3.41 5.88
CA GLN A 26 4.27 -4.16 7.07
C GLN A 26 4.60 -3.40 8.36
N VAL A 27 5.81 -2.81 8.43
CA VAL A 27 6.26 -2.00 9.57
C VAL A 27 5.37 -0.76 9.74
N LEU A 28 4.99 -0.10 8.65
CA LEU A 28 4.09 1.07 8.68
C LEU A 28 2.74 0.74 9.32
N PHE A 29 2.19 -0.44 9.02
CA PHE A 29 0.85 -0.83 9.45
C PHE A 29 0.82 -1.55 10.81
N ALA A 30 1.94 -2.12 11.26
CA ALA A 30 2.06 -2.85 12.53
C ALA A 30 1.47 -2.11 13.75
N PRO A 31 1.87 -0.86 14.07
CA PRO A 31 1.37 -0.19 15.29
C PRO A 31 -0.13 0.09 15.24
N VAL A 32 -0.69 0.31 14.04
CA VAL A 32 -2.14 0.53 13.88
C VAL A 32 -2.90 -0.77 14.11
N LYS A 33 -2.42 -1.88 13.55
CA LYS A 33 -3.03 -3.21 13.76
C LYS A 33 -3.01 -3.60 15.24
N GLU A 34 -1.89 -3.39 15.93
CA GLU A 34 -1.74 -3.62 17.37
C GLU A 34 -2.69 -2.74 18.19
N GLY A 35 -2.74 -1.43 17.90
CA GLY A 35 -3.63 -0.50 18.58
C GLY A 35 -5.10 -0.87 18.43
N LEU A 36 -5.52 -1.31 17.24
CA LEU A 36 -6.88 -1.77 16.99
C LEU A 36 -7.19 -3.10 17.69
N ALA A 37 -6.23 -4.03 17.76
CA ALA A 37 -6.39 -5.31 18.44
C ALA A 37 -6.50 -5.15 19.96
N ALA A 38 -5.88 -4.11 20.52
CA ALA A 38 -5.91 -3.81 21.94
C ALA A 38 -7.23 -3.15 22.41
N LEU A 39 -8.13 -2.74 21.49
CA LEU A 39 -9.39 -2.10 21.84
C LEU A 39 -10.33 -3.05 22.58
N LYS A 40 -10.91 -2.55 23.69
CA LYS A 40 -11.86 -3.29 24.53
C LYS A 40 -13.18 -2.53 24.70
N GLY A 41 -14.18 -3.24 25.22
CA GLY A 41 -15.47 -2.64 25.58
C GLY A 41 -16.25 -2.14 24.35
N PRO A 42 -16.97 -1.01 24.47
CA PRO A 42 -17.86 -0.51 23.41
C PRO A 42 -17.18 -0.22 22.06
N ARG A 43 -15.85 -0.08 22.03
CA ARG A 43 -15.07 0.21 20.81
C ARG A 43 -14.54 -1.05 20.12
N ALA A 44 -14.66 -2.23 20.71
CA ALA A 44 -14.09 -3.46 20.16
C ALA A 44 -14.65 -3.81 18.77
N GLU A 45 -15.96 -3.71 18.57
CA GLU A 45 -16.60 -4.01 17.28
C GLU A 45 -16.23 -3.00 16.19
N THR A 46 -16.13 -1.72 16.53
CA THR A 46 -15.62 -0.69 15.60
C THR A 46 -14.15 -0.95 15.27
N GLY A 47 -13.36 -1.38 16.26
CA GLY A 47 -11.96 -1.80 16.08
C GLY A 47 -11.82 -2.92 15.06
N LYS A 48 -12.62 -3.98 15.16
CA LYS A 48 -12.63 -5.10 14.20
C LYS A 48 -12.92 -4.65 12.76
N LYS A 49 -13.90 -3.76 12.58
CA LYS A 49 -14.21 -3.19 11.25
C LYS A 49 -13.04 -2.38 10.70
N ALA A 50 -12.40 -1.57 11.54
CA ALA A 50 -11.21 -0.84 11.17
C ALA A 50 -10.05 -1.78 10.81
N GLN A 51 -9.86 -2.90 11.53
CA GLN A 51 -8.82 -3.88 11.20
C GLN A 51 -8.97 -4.43 9.78
N ALA A 52 -10.19 -4.75 9.35
CA ALA A 52 -10.43 -5.22 7.99
C ALA A 52 -10.06 -4.17 6.93
N ALA A 53 -10.46 -2.91 7.14
CA ALA A 53 -10.10 -1.81 6.25
C ALA A 53 -8.59 -1.54 6.21
N ILE A 54 -7.94 -1.61 7.37
CA ILE A 54 -6.49 -1.43 7.52
C ILE A 54 -5.72 -2.56 6.85
N ALA A 55 -6.13 -3.81 7.03
CA ALA A 55 -5.52 -4.96 6.34
C ALA A 55 -5.65 -4.83 4.82
N ARG A 56 -6.80 -4.35 4.32
CA ARG A 56 -6.98 -4.11 2.88
C ARG A 56 -6.09 -2.98 2.36
N ALA A 57 -5.90 -1.91 3.14
CA ALA A 57 -5.00 -0.83 2.78
C ALA A 57 -3.53 -1.29 2.71
N GLU A 58 -3.10 -2.12 3.67
CA GLU A 58 -1.78 -2.74 3.68
C GLU A 58 -1.55 -3.62 2.44
N GLU A 59 -2.51 -4.46 2.09
CA GLU A 59 -2.45 -5.32 0.90
C GLU A 59 -2.33 -4.50 -0.39
N LEU A 60 -3.14 -3.44 -0.54
CA LEU A 60 -3.09 -2.57 -1.73
C LEU A 60 -1.75 -1.83 -1.84
N LEU A 61 -1.22 -1.31 -0.73
CA LEU A 61 0.05 -0.61 -0.75
C LEU A 61 1.23 -1.55 -1.04
N THR A 62 1.20 -2.76 -0.49
CA THR A 62 2.17 -3.83 -0.80
C THR A 62 2.15 -4.15 -2.29
N MET A 63 0.96 -4.32 -2.88
CA MET A 63 0.81 -4.57 -4.32
C MET A 63 1.42 -3.46 -5.18
N LEU A 64 1.25 -2.19 -4.78
CA LEU A 64 1.83 -1.07 -5.52
C LEU A 64 3.37 -1.08 -5.47
N VAL A 65 3.95 -1.40 -4.31
CA VAL A 65 5.40 -1.55 -4.15
C VAL A 65 5.92 -2.72 -4.99
N ASP A 66 5.28 -3.88 -4.94
CA ASP A 66 5.65 -5.07 -5.73
C ASP A 66 5.63 -4.78 -7.24
N VAL A 67 4.59 -4.07 -7.71
CA VAL A 67 4.48 -3.67 -9.11
C VAL A 67 5.62 -2.72 -9.49
N ARG A 68 5.92 -1.73 -8.65
CA ARG A 68 7.03 -0.81 -8.86
C ARG A 68 8.37 -1.55 -8.93
N GLU A 69 8.62 -2.53 -8.04
CA GLU A 69 9.83 -3.34 -8.07
C GLU A 69 9.95 -4.18 -9.35
N LYS A 70 8.86 -4.80 -9.80
CA LYS A 70 8.82 -5.54 -11.08
C LYS A 70 9.13 -4.65 -12.26
N LEU A 71 8.51 -3.48 -12.35
CA LEU A 71 8.77 -2.51 -13.44
C LEU A 71 10.23 -2.04 -13.44
N VAL A 72 10.81 -1.80 -12.26
CA VAL A 72 12.23 -1.45 -12.13
C VAL A 72 13.12 -2.60 -12.60
N ALA A 73 12.81 -3.86 -12.24
CA ALA A 73 13.56 -5.03 -12.70
C ALA A 73 13.46 -5.22 -14.22
N GLU A 74 12.26 -5.09 -14.80
CA GLU A 74 12.02 -5.18 -16.24
C GLU A 74 12.76 -4.09 -17.02
N SER A 75 12.77 -2.85 -16.52
CA SER A 75 13.48 -1.74 -17.15
C SER A 75 15.01 -1.94 -17.20
N LYS A 76 15.55 -2.76 -16.30
CA LYS A 76 16.98 -3.10 -16.24
C LYS A 76 17.35 -4.29 -17.12
N GLN A 77 16.38 -5.05 -17.64
CA GLN A 77 16.68 -6.09 -18.62
C GLN A 77 17.03 -5.44 -19.97
N PRO A 78 18.19 -5.76 -20.58
CA PRO A 78 18.52 -5.26 -21.89
C PRO A 78 17.50 -5.78 -22.91
N LYS A 79 16.82 -4.85 -23.61
CA LYS A 79 15.97 -5.14 -24.76
C LYS A 79 16.83 -5.73 -25.89
N GLY A 80 17.11 -7.03 -25.86
CA GLY A 80 18.01 -7.64 -26.84
C GLY A 80 18.42 -9.08 -26.59
N ARG A 81 17.49 -9.95 -26.17
CA ARG A 81 17.72 -11.40 -26.29
C ARG A 81 16.42 -12.18 -26.50
N LYS A 82 15.90 -12.07 -27.72
CA LYS A 82 15.21 -13.12 -28.48
C LYS A 82 15.15 -12.68 -29.93
#